data_AF-A0A0A9D438-F1
#
_entry.id   AF-A0A0A9D438-F1
#
_cell.length_a   1.000
_cell.length_b   1.000
_cell.length_c   1.000
_cell.angle_alpha   90.00
_cell.angle_beta   90.00
_cell.angle_gamma   90.00
#
_symmetry.space_group_name_H-M   'P 1'
#
loop_
_entity.id
_entity.type
_entity.pdbx_description
1 polymer ?
#
loop_
_entity_poly.entity_id
_entity_poly.type
_entity_poly.pdbx_seq_one_letter_code
_entity_poly.pdbx_strand_id
1 'polypeptide(L)'
;MDEVTRDIQGDILWCILFADNMMLVDDSRTKVNGKLELWRQTLESKGFRPNRTKTEYMRCDFTTTRHEDEVCLDGQVIPQKNIFRYLESMLQKDGEINEDVSHRIKTG
;
A
#
# COMPACT_ATOMS: atom_id res chain seq x y z
N MET A 1 14.80 11.83 -2.70
CA MET A 1 13.95 10.87 -1.96
C MET A 1 13.78 11.35 -0.53
N ASP A 2 14.82 11.38 0.29
CA ASP A 2 14.74 11.83 1.70
C ASP A 2 14.12 13.22 1.91
N GLU A 3 14.46 14.20 1.07
CA GLU A 3 13.90 15.56 1.18
C GLU A 3 12.40 15.63 0.85
N VAL A 4 11.89 14.69 0.05
CA VAL A 4 10.46 14.59 -0.30
C VAL A 4 9.68 13.95 0.85
N THR A 5 10.30 13.02 1.58
CA THR A 5 9.63 12.13 2.52
C THR A 5 9.82 12.53 3.98
N ARG A 6 10.76 13.43 4.29
CA ARG A 6 11.02 13.94 5.66
C ARG A 6 9.79 14.48 6.37
N ASP A 7 8.87 15.11 5.63
CA ASP A 7 7.65 15.72 6.21
C ASP A 7 6.55 14.69 6.51
N ILE A 8 6.72 13.45 6.05
CA ILE A 8 5.71 12.39 6.09
C ILE A 8 6.20 11.16 6.86
N GLN A 9 7.51 11.06 7.09
CA GLN A 9 8.14 10.10 8.00
C GLN A 9 7.85 10.48 9.46
N GLY A 10 6.62 10.24 9.92
CA GLY A 10 6.28 10.23 11.35
C GLY A 10 6.64 8.89 12.02
N ASP A 11 6.35 8.76 13.32
CA ASP A 11 6.34 7.48 14.05
C ASP A 11 5.36 6.51 13.39
N ILE A 12 5.82 5.78 12.37
CA ILE A 12 4.96 4.96 11.54
C ILE A 12 5.42 3.52 11.63
N LEU A 13 4.53 2.66 12.10
CA LEU A 13 4.56 1.25 11.77
C LEU A 13 4.50 1.12 10.22
N TRP A 14 5.68 1.04 9.61
CA TRP A 14 5.99 0.48 8.29
C TRP A 14 5.51 1.27 7.04
N CYS A 15 6.13 2.43 6.78
CA CYS A 15 6.22 3.00 5.42
C CYS A 15 7.46 2.44 4.69
N ILE A 16 7.27 1.70 3.60
CA ILE A 16 8.40 1.23 2.76
C ILE A 16 8.39 1.99 1.43
N LEU A 17 9.51 2.61 1.10
CA LEU A 17 9.72 3.42 -0.11
C LEU A 17 10.87 2.82 -0.90
N PHE A 18 10.63 2.49 -2.17
CA PHE A 18 11.66 2.05 -3.10
C PHE A 18 11.44 2.67 -4.47
N ALA A 19 12.38 3.53 -4.90
CA ALA A 19 12.27 4.32 -6.13
C ALA A 19 10.91 5.02 -6.24
N ASP A 20 10.09 4.62 -7.21
CA ASP A 20 8.74 5.13 -7.48
C ASP A 20 7.61 4.38 -6.75
N ASN A 21 7.93 3.33 -5.98
CA ASN A 21 6.96 2.49 -5.29
C ASN A 21 6.89 2.83 -3.79
N MET A 22 5.67 2.97 -3.29
CA MET A 22 5.36 3.23 -1.88
C MET A 22 4.37 2.20 -1.37
N MET A 23 4.59 1.70 -0.16
CA MET A 23 3.64 0.86 0.57
C MET A 23 3.25 1.54 1.88
N LEU A 24 1.93 1.61 2.12
CA LEU A 24 1.34 2.12 3.35
C LEU A 24 0.62 0.97 4.06
N VAL A 25 0.95 0.75 5.33
CA VAL A 25 0.33 -0.27 6.18
C VAL A 25 -0.16 0.39 7.46
N ASP A 26 -1.38 0.05 7.86
CA ASP A 26 -1.92 0.46 9.15
C ASP A 26 -2.97 -0.56 9.64
N ASP A 27 -3.33 -0.47 10.92
CA ASP A 27 -4.31 -1.34 11.56
C ASP A 27 -5.76 -1.02 11.18
N SER A 28 -5.99 0.13 10.55
CA SER A 28 -7.32 0.65 10.26
C SER A 28 -7.40 1.40 8.94
N ARG A 29 -8.49 1.15 8.21
CA ARG A 29 -8.80 1.78 6.92
C ARG A 29 -8.80 3.31 7.02
N THR A 30 -9.33 3.89 8.10
CA THR A 30 -9.35 5.34 8.30
C THR A 30 -7.95 5.94 8.34
N LYS A 31 -7.02 5.28 9.03
CA LYS A 31 -5.62 5.71 9.08
C LYS A 31 -4.94 5.54 7.72
N VAL A 32 -5.19 4.43 7.03
CA VAL A 32 -4.68 4.21 5.66
C VAL A 32 -5.16 5.29 4.70
N ASN A 33 -6.47 5.59 4.65
CA ASN A 33 -7.02 6.65 3.79
C ASN A 33 -6.45 8.02 4.15
N GLY A 34 -6.38 8.36 5.44
CA GLY A 34 -5.83 9.64 5.89
C GLY A 34 -4.36 9.81 5.48
N LYS A 35 -3.55 8.77 5.66
CA LYS A 35 -2.16 8.75 5.21
C LYS A 35 -2.07 8.83 3.68
N LEU A 36 -2.88 8.06 2.96
CA LEU A 36 -2.86 8.03 1.49
C LEU A 36 -3.16 9.42 0.89
N GLU A 37 -4.14 10.15 1.44
CA GLU A 37 -4.45 11.51 1.01
C GLU A 37 -3.36 12.52 1.39
N LEU A 38 -2.78 12.40 2.59
CA LEU A 38 -1.63 13.22 3.00
C LEU A 38 -0.44 13.04 2.05
N TRP A 39 -0.15 11.79 1.69
CA TRP A 39 0.89 11.46 0.71
C TRP A 39 0.57 12.02 -0.67
N ARG A 40 -0.67 11.87 -1.14
CA ARG A 40 -1.09 12.46 -2.41
C ARG A 40 -0.83 13.96 -2.44
N GLN A 41 -1.27 14.69 -1.41
CA GLN A 41 -1.09 16.14 -1.33
C GLN A 41 0.38 16.54 -1.27
N THR A 42 1.20 15.80 -0.51
CA THR A 42 2.63 16.13 -0.38
C THR A 42 3.42 15.82 -1.65
N LEU A 43 3.05 14.76 -2.36
CA LEU A 43 3.64 14.45 -3.67
C LEU A 43 3.24 15.51 -4.70
N GLU A 44 1.96 15.89 -4.74
CA GLU A 44 1.46 16.91 -5.65
C GLU A 44 2.10 18.28 -5.41
N SER A 45 2.32 18.66 -4.14
CA SER A 45 3.01 19.92 -3.80
C SER A 45 4.48 19.94 -4.26
N LYS A 46 5.10 18.76 -4.39
CA LYS A 46 6.47 18.56 -4.89
C LYS A 46 6.50 18.26 -6.41
N GLY A 47 5.37 18.37 -7.10
CA GLY A 47 5.25 18.20 -8.55
C GLY A 47 5.08 16.75 -9.03
N PHE A 48 4.84 15.81 -8.12
CA PHE A 48 4.61 14.39 -8.42
C PHE A 48 3.14 14.05 -8.32
N ARG A 49 2.66 13.08 -9.12
CA ARG A 49 1.27 12.63 -9.07
C ARG A 49 1.21 11.11 -8.85
N PRO A 50 0.51 10.63 -7.80
CA PRO A 50 0.28 9.21 -7.62
C PRO A 50 -0.44 8.60 -8.81
N ASN A 51 0.03 7.44 -9.26
CA ASN A 51 -0.58 6.75 -10.39
C ASN A 51 -1.77 5.90 -9.93
N ARG A 52 -2.98 6.42 -10.12
CA ARG A 52 -4.24 5.76 -9.73
C ARG A 52 -4.44 4.38 -10.33
N THR A 53 -3.98 4.14 -11.56
CA THR A 53 -4.18 2.84 -12.21
C THR A 53 -3.21 1.78 -11.70
N LYS A 54 -2.12 2.20 -11.03
CA LYS A 54 -1.16 1.31 -10.37
C LYS A 54 -1.36 1.21 -8.86
N THR A 55 -2.10 2.15 -8.25
CA THR A 55 -2.40 2.08 -6.82
C THR A 55 -3.43 1.00 -6.55
N GLU A 56 -3.06 0.01 -5.76
CA GLU A 56 -3.92 -1.08 -5.32
C GLU A 56 -3.85 -1.16 -3.78
N TYR A 57 -4.83 -1.79 -3.15
CA TYR A 57 -4.75 -2.10 -1.72
C TYR A 57 -5.02 -3.57 -1.45
N MET A 58 -4.44 -4.07 -0.37
CA MET A 58 -4.73 -5.38 0.17
C MET A 58 -5.19 -5.22 1.61
N ARG A 59 -6.34 -5.80 1.92
CA ARG A 59 -6.76 -5.99 3.30
C ARG A 59 -6.19 -7.30 3.78
N CYS A 60 -5.55 -7.29 4.94
CA CYS A 60 -5.09 -8.52 5.56
C CYS A 60 -6.19 -9.09 6.46
N ASP A 61 -6.49 -10.38 6.31
CA ASP A 61 -7.53 -11.11 7.04
C ASP A 61 -7.07 -11.53 8.45
N PHE A 62 -6.00 -10.90 8.98
CA PHE A 62 -5.47 -11.15 10.32
C PHE A 62 -6.44 -10.76 11.44
N THR A 63 -7.45 -9.93 11.14
CA THR A 63 -8.39 -9.39 12.12
C THR A 63 -9.83 -9.80 11.80
N THR A 64 -10.62 -10.13 12.82
CA THR A 64 -12.01 -10.60 12.71
C THR A 64 -13.03 -9.53 12.30
N THR A 65 -12.64 -8.25 12.25
CA THR A 65 -13.50 -7.13 11.90
C THR A 65 -13.76 -7.09 10.40
N ARG A 66 -14.96 -7.50 9.98
CA ARG A 66 -15.47 -7.43 8.60
C ARG A 66 -16.19 -6.11 8.33
N HIS A 67 -15.47 -4.99 8.27
CA HIS A 67 -16.00 -3.76 7.67
C HIS A 67 -15.89 -3.78 6.14
N GLU A 68 -16.95 -3.44 5.41
CA GLU A 68 -17.01 -3.44 3.93
C GLU A 68 -16.59 -2.11 3.29
N ASP A 69 -15.91 -1.25 4.04
CA ASP A 69 -15.57 0.08 3.54
C ASP A 69 -14.36 0.06 2.60
N GLU A 70 -14.55 0.61 1.41
CA GLU A 70 -13.54 0.68 0.35
C GLU A 70 -12.47 1.75 0.62
N VAL A 71 -11.23 1.53 0.16
CA VAL A 71 -10.15 2.53 0.23
C VAL A 71 -10.25 3.44 -1.00
N CYS A 72 -10.09 4.76 -0.80
CA CYS A 72 -10.23 5.74 -1.88
C CYS A 72 -8.98 6.61 -2.00
N LEU A 73 -8.61 6.95 -3.24
CA LEU A 73 -7.58 7.90 -3.60
C LEU A 73 -8.20 8.99 -4.49
N ASP A 74 -8.14 10.24 -4.05
CA ASP A 74 -8.80 11.38 -4.72
C ASP A 74 -10.30 11.14 -4.98
N GLY A 75 -10.99 10.62 -3.97
CA GLY A 75 -12.43 10.32 -4.05
C GLY A 75 -12.82 9.13 -4.92
N GLN A 76 -11.85 8.46 -5.58
CA GLN A 76 -12.08 7.26 -6.37
C GLN A 76 -11.64 6.01 -5.61
N VAL A 77 -12.48 4.97 -5.66
CA VAL A 77 -12.18 3.66 -5.08
C VAL A 77 -10.99 3.02 -5.81
N ILE A 78 -9.99 2.60 -5.05
CA ILE A 78 -8.85 1.86 -5.59
C ILE A 78 -9.16 0.35 -5.60
N PRO A 79 -8.61 -0.44 -6.54
CA PRO A 79 -8.88 -1.88 -6.61
C PRO A 79 -8.31 -2.63 -5.40
N GLN A 80 -9.12 -3.52 -4.84
CA GLN A 80 -8.68 -4.46 -3.80
C GLN A 80 -8.03 -5.70 -4.45
N LYS A 81 -6.92 -6.17 -3.88
CA LYS A 81 -6.25 -7.41 -4.23
C LYS A 81 -6.16 -8.34 -3.02
N ASN A 82 -6.09 -9.64 -3.31
CA ASN A 82 -5.81 -10.68 -2.31
C ASN A 82 -4.32 -11.04 -2.23
N ILE A 83 -3.57 -10.70 -3.27
CA ILE A 83 -2.14 -10.94 -3.39
C ILE A 83 -1.50 -9.63 -3.82
N PHE A 84 -0.51 -9.18 -3.08
CA PHE A 84 0.21 -7.94 -3.31
C PHE A 84 1.66 -8.24 -3.68
N ARG A 85 2.13 -7.71 -4.81
CA ARG A 85 3.53 -7.87 -5.24
C ARG A 85 4.34 -6.66 -4.80
N TYR A 86 5.40 -6.88 -4.04
CA TYR A 86 6.36 -5.84 -3.67
C TYR A 86 7.78 -6.36 -3.82
N LEU A 87 8.59 -5.71 -4.68
CA LEU A 87 10.00 -6.06 -4.93
C LEU A 87 10.20 -7.58 -5.12
N GLU A 88 9.44 -8.16 -6.05
CA GLU A 88 9.40 -9.60 -6.38
C GLU A 88 8.86 -10.54 -5.28
N SER A 89 8.60 -10.04 -4.08
CA SER A 89 7.93 -10.79 -3.02
C SER A 89 6.41 -10.70 -3.19
N MET A 90 5.72 -11.80 -2.95
CA MET A 90 4.27 -11.90 -3.00
C MET A 90 3.72 -11.99 -1.58
N LEU A 91 2.97 -10.98 -1.16
CA LEU A 91 2.24 -10.99 0.10
C LEU A 91 0.81 -11.49 -0.15
N GLN A 92 0.33 -12.40 0.69
CA GLN A 92 -1.05 -12.86 0.66
C GLN A 92 -1.84 -12.25 1.81
N LYS A 93 -3.13 -12.00 1.57
CA LYS A 93 -4.02 -11.40 2.57
C LYS A 93 -4.15 -12.20 3.87
N ASP A 94 -3.98 -13.51 3.83
CA ASP A 94 -4.05 -14.43 4.97
C ASP A 94 -2.68 -14.61 5.66
N GLY A 95 -1.63 -14.00 5.11
CA GLY A 95 -0.25 -14.14 5.57
C GLY A 95 0.43 -15.44 5.19
N GLU A 96 -0.19 -16.26 4.34
CA GLU A 96 0.46 -17.47 3.83
C GLU A 96 1.58 -17.12 2.84
N ILE A 97 2.53 -18.04 2.67
CA ILE A 97 3.68 -17.89 1.76
C ILE A 97 3.54 -18.71 0.47
N ASN A 98 2.47 -19.48 0.33
CA ASN A 98 2.23 -20.41 -0.79
C ASN A 98 2.35 -19.76 -2.17
N GLU A 99 1.81 -18.55 -2.35
CA GLU A 99 1.90 -17.81 -3.62
C GLU A 99 3.32 -17.30 -3.90
N ASP A 100 4.06 -16.87 -2.87
CA ASP A 100 5.45 -16.47 -3.01
C ASP A 100 6.34 -17.65 -3.41
N VAL A 101 6.16 -18.80 -2.75
CA VAL A 101 6.86 -20.04 -3.07
C VAL A 101 6.54 -20.49 -4.49
N SER A 102 5.25 -20.51 -4.87
CA SER A 102 4.81 -20.90 -6.21
C SER A 102 5.37 -19.96 -7.30
N HIS A 103 5.44 -18.66 -7.04
CA HIS A 103 6.00 -17.68 -7.95
C HIS A 103 7.50 -17.90 -8.18
N ARG A 104 8.26 -18.13 -7.10
CA ARG A 104 9.70 -18.39 -7.17
C ARG A 104 10.03 -19.69 -7.91
N ILE A 105 9.26 -20.76 -7.69
CA ILE A 105 9.43 -22.03 -8.41
C ILE A 105 9.17 -21.87 -9.91
N LYS A 106 8.23 -21.03 -10.31
CA LYS A 106 7.89 -20.81 -11.74
C LYS A 106 8.85 -19.88 -12.46
N THR A 107 9.55 -19.02 -11.72
CA THR A 107 10.44 -17.99 -12.27
C THR A 107 11.91 -18.42 -12.27
N GLY A 108 12.25 -19.46 -11.51
CA GLY A 108 13.55 -20.15 -11.55
C GLY A 108 13.57 -21.29 -12.57
#